data_AF-A0A958GEZ0-F1
#
_entry.id   AF-A0A958GEZ0-F1
#
_cell.length_a   1.000
_cell.length_b   1.000
_cell.length_c   1.000
_cell.angle_alpha   90.00
_cell.angle_beta   90.00
_cell.angle_gamma   90.00
#
_symmetry.space_group_name_H-M   'P 1'
#
loop_
_entity.id
_entity.type
_entity.pdbx_description
1 polymer ?
#
loop_
_entity_poly.entity_id
_entity_poly.type
_entity_poly.pdbx_seq_one_letter_code
_entity_poly.pdbx_strand_id
1 'polypeptide(L)'
;MSSEVTRKRRPSEILKRGYSEKELDSVYSLAKFSLQSGNIRRAEIIFKGITEVAPEYYPAWLGLAYVHIETADFDPAVFCVRQALRVSPSSVESLLYLISILLTTKDYGTAGSYLGEVGDLIKAKPVSPNLEKFYEIQLIRYQNRES
;
A
#
# COMPACT_ATOMS: atom_id res chain seq x y z
N MET A 1 15.87 15.73 -34.44
CA MET A 1 15.24 14.42 -34.18
C MET A 1 15.00 14.35 -32.68
N SER A 2 13.81 14.77 -32.26
CA SER A 2 13.49 15.09 -30.88
C SER A 2 13.24 13.81 -30.08
N SER A 3 14.09 13.61 -29.07
CA SER A 3 13.80 13.01 -27.76
C SER A 3 12.51 12.19 -27.68
N GLU A 4 12.69 10.88 -27.74
CA GLU A 4 11.73 9.86 -27.32
C GLU A 4 11.54 9.99 -25.80
N VAL A 5 10.73 10.96 -25.40
CA VAL A 5 10.22 11.08 -24.04
C VAL A 5 9.47 9.79 -23.78
N THR A 6 10.02 8.95 -22.90
CA THR A 6 9.35 7.81 -22.28
C THR A 6 8.07 8.32 -21.63
N ARG A 7 6.99 8.33 -22.42
CA ARG A 7 5.66 8.70 -21.99
C ARG A 7 5.26 7.64 -20.97
N LYS A 8 5.50 7.92 -19.67
CA LYS A 8 4.96 7.11 -18.56
C LYS A 8 3.47 6.96 -18.86
N ARG A 9 3.07 5.77 -19.27
CA ARG A 9 1.67 5.45 -19.57
C ARG A 9 0.87 5.78 -18.32
N ARG A 10 -0.19 6.56 -18.48
CA ARG A 10 -1.06 6.87 -17.34
C ARG A 10 -1.67 5.55 -16.85
N PRO A 11 -1.89 5.35 -15.53
CA PRO A 11 -2.53 4.13 -15.02
C PRO A 11 -3.83 3.77 -15.76
N SER A 12 -4.56 4.79 -16.21
CA SER A 12 -5.78 4.68 -17.03
C SER A 12 -5.59 3.99 -18.40
N GLU A 13 -4.39 4.01 -18.98
CA GLU A 13 -4.09 3.36 -20.27
C GLU A 13 -3.67 1.88 -20.12
N ILE A 14 -3.46 1.41 -18.88
CA ILE A 14 -2.98 0.05 -18.57
C ILE A 14 -4.13 -0.89 -18.12
N LEU A 15 -5.37 -0.38 -18.01
CA LEU A 15 -6.60 -1.13 -17.76
C LEU A 15 -7.00 -2.05 -18.95
N LYS A 16 -6.09 -2.92 -19.40
CA LYS A 16 -6.16 -3.74 -20.62
C LYS A 16 -7.22 -4.86 -20.60
N ARG A 17 -8.20 -4.85 -19.68
CA ARG A 17 -9.28 -5.86 -19.62
C ARG A 17 -10.71 -5.34 -19.43
N GLY A 18 -10.97 -4.05 -19.68
CA GLY A 18 -12.35 -3.58 -19.88
C GLY A 18 -13.14 -3.23 -18.62
N TYR A 19 -12.47 -3.09 -17.47
CA TYR A 19 -13.06 -2.46 -16.28
C TYR A 19 -12.64 -0.99 -16.24
N SER A 20 -13.61 -0.11 -16.11
CA SER A 20 -13.38 1.30 -15.83
C SER A 20 -12.88 1.49 -14.39
N GLU A 21 -12.11 2.55 -14.16
CA GLU A 21 -11.64 2.92 -12.82
C GLU A 21 -12.80 3.07 -11.84
N LYS A 22 -13.94 3.61 -12.28
CA LYS A 22 -15.16 3.73 -11.48
C LYS A 22 -15.73 2.37 -11.04
N GLU A 23 -15.69 1.37 -11.91
CA GLU A 23 -16.14 0.01 -11.55
C GLU A 23 -15.18 -0.61 -10.53
N LEU A 24 -13.87 -0.41 -10.70
CA LEU A 24 -12.87 -0.86 -9.74
C LEU A 24 -13.05 -0.15 -8.38
N ASP A 25 -13.27 1.16 -8.36
CA ASP A 25 -13.52 1.95 -7.15
C ASP A 25 -14.77 1.46 -6.40
N SER A 26 -15.83 1.10 -7.14
CA SER A 26 -17.06 0.57 -6.56
C SER A 26 -16.82 -0.78 -5.87
N VAL A 27 -16.15 -1.70 -6.56
CA VAL A 27 -15.82 -3.03 -6.02
C VAL A 27 -14.81 -2.93 -4.88
N TYR A 28 -13.84 -2.02 -4.98
CA TYR A 28 -12.89 -1.69 -3.91
C TYR A 28 -13.61 -1.16 -2.66
N SER A 29 -14.60 -0.29 -2.84
CA SER A 29 -15.41 0.23 -1.72
C SER A 29 -16.21 -0.88 -1.03
N LEU A 30 -16.70 -1.87 -1.78
CA LEU A 30 -17.35 -3.06 -1.21
C LEU A 30 -16.38 -3.92 -0.38
N ALA A 31 -15.14 -4.09 -0.83
CA ALA A 31 -14.11 -4.79 -0.07
C ALA A 31 -13.79 -4.06 1.24
N LYS A 32 -13.64 -2.72 1.19
CA LYS A 32 -13.46 -1.88 2.39
C LYS A 32 -14.64 -1.98 3.35
N PHE A 33 -15.86 -1.95 2.85
CA PHE A 33 -17.05 -2.15 3.70
C PHE A 33 -17.07 -3.53 4.34
N SER A 34 -16.63 -4.56 3.60
CA SER A 34 -16.50 -5.93 4.13
C SER A 34 -15.49 -6.00 5.28
N LEU A 35 -14.34 -5.32 5.16
CA LEU A 35 -13.38 -5.16 6.26
C LEU A 35 -14.02 -4.51 7.49
N GLN A 36 -14.69 -3.37 7.29
CA GLN A 36 -15.34 -2.61 8.38
C GLN A 36 -16.42 -3.43 9.08
N SER A 37 -17.06 -4.34 8.36
CA SER A 37 -18.08 -5.26 8.89
C SER A 37 -17.48 -6.52 9.53
N GLY A 38 -16.16 -6.62 9.67
CA GLY A 38 -15.46 -7.79 10.21
C GLY A 38 -15.39 -9.00 9.26
N ASN A 39 -15.86 -8.86 8.02
CA ASN A 39 -15.86 -9.93 7.02
C ASN A 39 -14.53 -10.01 6.27
N ILE A 40 -13.44 -10.31 7.00
CA ILE A 40 -12.07 -10.30 6.47
C ILE A 40 -11.92 -11.20 5.24
N ARG A 41 -12.41 -12.45 5.30
CA ARG A 41 -12.36 -13.40 4.18
C ARG A 41 -13.04 -12.88 2.91
N ARG A 42 -14.16 -12.15 3.06
CA ARG A 42 -14.87 -11.56 1.91
C ARG A 42 -14.05 -10.43 1.31
N ALA A 43 -13.46 -9.58 2.14
CA ALA A 43 -12.59 -8.51 1.67
C ALA A 43 -11.38 -9.05 0.90
N GLU A 44 -10.73 -10.09 1.44
CA GLU A 44 -9.60 -10.77 0.80
C GLU A 44 -9.94 -11.23 -0.63
N ILE A 45 -11.06 -11.96 -0.77
CA ILE A 45 -11.52 -12.47 -2.07
C ILE A 45 -11.74 -11.33 -3.06
N ILE A 46 -12.37 -10.24 -2.62
CA ILE A 46 -12.66 -9.11 -3.50
C ILE A 46 -11.37 -8.38 -3.91
N PHE A 47 -10.48 -8.06 -2.96
CA PHE A 47 -9.22 -7.40 -3.29
C PHE A 47 -8.37 -8.24 -4.22
N LYS A 48 -8.24 -9.55 -3.94
CA LYS A 48 -7.52 -10.49 -4.82
C LYS A 48 -8.12 -10.54 -6.23
N GLY A 49 -9.46 -10.56 -6.33
CA GLY A 49 -10.13 -10.48 -7.62
C GLY A 49 -9.77 -9.21 -8.40
N ILE A 50 -9.72 -8.05 -7.72
CA ILE A 50 -9.29 -6.79 -8.36
C ILE A 50 -7.83 -6.86 -8.80
N THR A 51 -6.92 -7.40 -8.00
CA THR A 51 -5.49 -7.47 -8.34
C THR A 51 -5.21 -8.39 -9.53
N GLU A 52 -6.02 -9.44 -9.72
CA GLU A 52 -5.94 -10.36 -10.86
C GLU A 52 -6.43 -9.72 -12.18
N VAL A 53 -7.52 -8.93 -12.13
CA VAL A 53 -8.10 -8.30 -13.35
C VAL A 53 -7.50 -6.94 -13.67
N ALA A 54 -7.00 -6.23 -12.66
CA ALA A 54 -6.45 -4.88 -12.75
C ALA A 54 -5.17 -4.75 -11.90
N PRO A 55 -4.05 -5.39 -12.31
CA PRO A 55 -2.80 -5.40 -11.55
C PRO A 55 -2.13 -4.02 -11.40
N GLU A 56 -2.58 -3.00 -12.12
CA GLU A 56 -2.12 -1.61 -11.98
C GLU A 56 -3.02 -0.77 -11.05
N TYR A 57 -4.15 -1.32 -10.59
CA TYR A 57 -5.00 -0.64 -9.61
C TYR A 57 -4.40 -0.81 -8.22
N TYR A 58 -3.42 0.05 -7.91
CA TYR A 58 -2.65 -0.01 -6.67
C TYR A 58 -3.48 -0.05 -5.36
N PRO A 59 -4.68 0.57 -5.26
CA PRO A 59 -5.45 0.52 -4.02
C PRO A 59 -5.85 -0.91 -3.63
N ALA A 60 -6.11 -1.80 -4.59
CA ALA A 60 -6.45 -3.19 -4.29
C ALA A 60 -5.27 -3.98 -3.72
N TRP A 61 -4.05 -3.72 -4.19
CA TRP A 61 -2.85 -4.30 -3.60
C TRP A 61 -2.65 -3.85 -2.15
N LEU A 62 -2.91 -2.58 -1.85
CA LEU A 62 -2.87 -2.08 -0.47
C LEU A 62 -3.98 -2.66 0.41
N GLY A 63 -5.20 -2.79 -0.13
CA GLY A 63 -6.31 -3.43 0.57
C GLY A 63 -6.01 -4.90 0.93
N LEU A 64 -5.42 -5.64 -0.01
CA LEU A 64 -4.99 -7.02 0.22
C LEU A 64 -3.81 -7.11 1.20
N ALA A 65 -2.85 -6.19 1.11
CA ALA A 65 -1.77 -6.09 2.09
C ALA A 65 -2.32 -5.84 3.50
N TYR A 66 -3.27 -4.92 3.65
CA TYR A 66 -3.91 -4.64 4.92
C TYR A 66 -4.59 -5.90 5.49
N VAL A 67 -5.36 -6.62 4.67
CA VAL A 67 -5.98 -7.90 5.08
C VAL A 67 -4.92 -8.86 5.65
N HIS A 68 -3.82 -9.06 4.93
CA HIS A 68 -2.76 -9.98 5.37
C HIS A 68 -2.00 -9.48 6.61
N ILE A 69 -1.86 -8.16 6.80
CA ILE A 69 -1.29 -7.60 8.04
C ILE A 69 -2.20 -7.92 9.23
N GLU A 70 -3.51 -7.73 9.09
CA GLU A 70 -4.49 -7.99 10.16
C GLU A 70 -4.59 -9.48 10.51
N THR A 71 -4.31 -10.37 9.56
CA THR A 71 -4.25 -11.83 9.79
C THR A 71 -2.86 -12.34 10.17
N ALA A 72 -1.87 -11.45 10.32
CA ALA A 72 -0.46 -11.76 10.58
C ALA A 72 0.23 -12.63 9.50
N ASP A 73 -0.32 -12.65 8.28
CA ASP A 73 0.26 -13.29 7.10
C ASP A 73 1.30 -12.36 6.45
N PHE A 74 2.44 -12.17 7.12
CA PHE A 74 3.39 -11.13 6.75
C PHE A 74 4.06 -11.34 5.38
N ASP A 75 4.34 -12.58 4.96
CA ASP A 75 4.96 -12.85 3.66
C ASP A 75 4.04 -12.43 2.49
N PRO A 76 2.77 -12.86 2.43
CA PRO A 76 1.79 -12.32 1.48
C PRO A 76 1.61 -10.80 1.58
N ALA A 77 1.63 -10.24 2.80
CA ALA A 77 1.51 -8.80 2.99
C ALA A 77 2.65 -8.04 2.31
N VAL A 78 3.90 -8.46 2.54
CA VAL A 78 5.09 -7.84 1.91
C VAL A 78 5.01 -7.94 0.39
N PHE A 79 4.58 -9.09 -0.15
CA PHE A 79 4.40 -9.23 -1.59
C PHE A 79 3.40 -8.20 -2.13
N CYS A 80 2.24 -8.06 -1.49
CA CYS A 80 1.20 -7.12 -1.90
C CYS A 80 1.68 -5.66 -1.81
N VAL A 81 2.38 -5.28 -0.74
CA VAL A 81 2.96 -3.94 -0.59
C VAL A 81 3.99 -3.66 -1.70
N ARG A 82 4.83 -4.65 -2.05
CA ARG A 82 5.78 -4.51 -3.16
C ARG A 82 5.09 -4.32 -4.52
N GLN A 83 3.95 -4.98 -4.75
CA GLN A 83 3.15 -4.73 -5.95
C GLN A 83 2.56 -3.32 -5.97
N ALA A 84 2.08 -2.81 -4.84
CA ALA A 84 1.62 -1.42 -4.74
C ALA A 84 2.75 -0.41 -5.03
N LEU A 85 3.94 -0.63 -4.45
CA LEU A 85 5.14 0.19 -4.69
C LEU A 85 5.66 0.10 -6.13
N ARG A 86 5.47 -1.02 -6.83
CA ARG A 86 5.80 -1.13 -8.25
C ARG A 86 5.02 -0.11 -9.10
N VAL A 87 3.75 0.11 -8.76
CA VAL A 87 2.88 1.07 -9.45
C VAL A 87 3.12 2.49 -8.95
N SER A 88 3.28 2.67 -7.64
CA SER A 88 3.53 3.97 -6.99
C SER A 88 4.74 3.91 -6.03
N PRO A 89 5.97 4.10 -6.55
CA PRO A 89 7.20 3.87 -5.78
C PRO A 89 7.38 4.77 -4.57
N SER A 90 6.81 5.97 -4.58
CA SER A 90 6.91 6.95 -3.49
C SER A 90 5.62 7.05 -2.67
N SER A 91 4.80 5.98 -2.67
CA SER A 91 3.57 5.94 -1.88
C SER A 91 3.91 5.82 -0.40
N VAL A 92 3.76 6.93 0.33
CA VAL A 92 3.98 6.99 1.78
C VAL A 92 3.17 5.92 2.51
N GLU A 93 1.92 5.70 2.13
CA GLU A 93 1.07 4.66 2.74
C GLU A 93 1.62 3.25 2.54
N SER A 94 2.09 2.94 1.33
CA SER A 94 2.69 1.63 1.03
C SER A 94 3.97 1.40 1.83
N LEU A 95 4.83 2.43 1.92
CA LEU A 95 6.06 2.37 2.72
C LEU A 95 5.74 2.19 4.21
N LEU A 96 4.71 2.86 4.73
CA LEU A 96 4.29 2.70 6.12
C LEU A 96 3.75 1.31 6.43
N TYR A 97 3.04 0.66 5.50
CA TYR A 97 2.65 -0.75 5.67
C TYR A 97 3.88 -1.66 5.71
N LEU A 98 4.86 -1.45 4.82
CA LEU A 98 6.12 -2.19 4.87
C LEU A 98 6.85 -1.99 6.20
N ILE A 99 6.98 -0.74 6.67
CA ILE A 99 7.58 -0.40 7.97
C ILE A 99 6.83 -1.11 9.10
N SER A 100 5.50 -1.09 9.10
CA SER A 100 4.71 -1.75 10.14
C SER A 100 4.99 -3.26 10.19
N ILE A 101 5.10 -3.91 9.02
CA ILE A 101 5.47 -5.33 8.93
C ILE A 101 6.89 -5.54 9.48
N LEU A 102 7.87 -4.76 9.00
CA LEU A 102 9.28 -4.88 9.41
C LEU A 102 9.46 -4.70 10.92
N LEU A 103 8.78 -3.72 11.53
CA LEU A 103 8.80 -3.51 12.97
C LEU A 103 8.19 -4.69 13.73
N THR A 104 7.16 -5.32 13.17
CA THR A 104 6.50 -6.49 13.77
C THR A 104 7.35 -7.75 13.65
N THR A 105 8.04 -7.93 12.52
CA THR A 105 9.01 -9.02 12.29
C THR A 105 10.40 -8.72 12.86
N LYS A 106 10.55 -7.60 13.58
CA LYS A 106 11.78 -7.14 14.25
C LYS A 106 12.97 -6.85 13.34
N ASP A 107 12.73 -6.59 12.05
CA ASP A 107 13.73 -6.05 11.15
C ASP A 107 13.83 -4.52 11.32
N TYR A 108 14.47 -4.12 12.41
CA TYR A 108 14.60 -2.72 12.78
C TYR A 108 15.57 -1.96 11.88
N GLY A 109 16.63 -2.60 11.38
CA GLY A 109 17.60 -1.94 10.50
C GLY A 109 16.95 -1.44 9.21
N THR A 110 16.18 -2.32 8.57
CA THR A 110 15.45 -1.97 7.35
C THR A 110 14.32 -0.97 7.66
N ALA A 111 13.60 -1.16 8.76
CA ALA A 111 12.52 -0.24 9.16
C ALA A 111 13.01 1.19 9.38
N GLY A 112 14.16 1.37 10.04
CA GLY A 112 14.75 2.69 10.30
C GLY A 112 15.12 3.45 9.02
N SER A 113 15.64 2.72 8.02
CA SER A 113 15.98 3.30 6.71
C SER A 113 14.72 3.85 6.01
N TYR A 114 13.66 3.05 5.95
CA TYR A 114 12.39 3.48 5.35
C TYR A 114 11.68 4.57 6.15
N LEU A 115 11.78 4.57 7.49
CA LEU A 115 11.25 5.66 8.32
C LEU A 115 11.93 7.00 7.99
N GLY A 116 13.25 7.00 7.79
CA GLY A 116 13.98 8.18 7.33
C GLY A 116 13.48 8.68 5.98
N GLU A 117 13.38 7.77 5.00
CA GLU A 117 12.86 8.09 3.66
C GLU A 117 11.43 8.67 3.71
N VAL A 118 10.53 8.04 4.45
CA VAL A 118 9.14 8.52 4.61
C VAL A 118 9.12 9.89 5.28
N GLY A 119 9.96 10.13 6.28
CA GLY A 119 10.07 11.44 6.93
C GLY A 119 10.45 12.55 5.94
N ASP A 120 11.40 12.27 5.03
CA ASP A 120 11.80 13.24 4.01
C ASP A 120 10.73 13.44 2.93
N LEU A 121 10.02 12.37 2.55
CA LEU A 121 8.86 12.46 1.65
C LEU A 121 7.73 13.33 2.24
N ILE A 122 7.41 13.17 3.53
CA ILE A 122 6.36 13.94 4.21
C ILE A 122 6.77 15.42 4.32
N LYS A 123 8.04 15.72 4.65
CA LYS A 123 8.54 17.10 4.68
C LYS A 123 8.46 17.77 3.32
N ALA A 124 8.83 17.04 2.26
CA ALA A 124 8.80 17.55 0.89
C ALA A 124 7.36 17.75 0.38
N LYS A 125 6.46 16.84 0.76
CA LYS A 125 5.05 16.89 0.38
C LYS A 125 4.17 16.44 1.56
N PRO A 126 3.56 17.39 2.29
CA PRO A 126 2.68 17.07 3.39
C PRO A 126 1.56 16.10 2.96
N VAL A 127 1.32 15.10 3.80
CA VAL A 127 0.29 14.07 3.59
C VAL A 127 -0.97 14.39 4.41
N SER A 128 -1.98 13.54 4.34
CA SER A 128 -3.17 13.72 5.18
C SER A 128 -2.83 13.53 6.67
N PRO A 129 -3.53 14.20 7.60
CA PRO A 129 -3.27 14.07 9.04
C PRO A 129 -3.34 12.62 9.54
N ASN A 130 -4.21 11.79 8.96
CA ASN A 130 -4.32 10.38 9.32
C ASN A 130 -3.04 9.60 8.96
N LEU A 131 -2.43 9.91 7.82
CA LEU A 131 -1.23 9.23 7.36
C LEU A 131 0.01 9.72 8.11
N GLU A 132 0.06 11.01 8.45
CA GLU A 132 1.08 11.59 9.32
C GLU A 132 1.04 10.96 10.72
N LYS A 133 -0.16 10.86 11.32
CA LYS A 133 -0.34 10.16 12.60
C LYS A 133 0.08 8.68 12.52
N PHE A 134 -0.20 8.01 11.40
CA PHE A 134 0.23 6.63 11.21
C PHE A 134 1.76 6.50 11.16
N TYR A 135 2.44 7.43 10.48
CA TYR A 135 3.89 7.53 10.50
C TYR A 135 4.45 7.77 11.92
N GLU A 136 3.89 8.72 12.67
CA GLU A 136 4.31 9.01 14.04
C GLU A 136 4.21 7.78 14.95
N ILE A 137 3.12 7.00 14.82
CA ILE A 137 2.95 5.75 15.58
C ILE A 137 4.08 4.77 15.25
N GLN A 138 4.44 4.60 13.97
CA GLN A 138 5.55 3.72 13.58
C GLN A 138 6.90 4.24 14.09
N LEU A 139 7.11 5.56 14.07
CA LEU A 139 8.33 6.18 14.57
C LEU A 139 8.48 5.98 16.09
N ILE A 140 7.41 6.12 16.86
CA ILE A 140 7.39 5.86 18.30
C ILE A 140 7.65 4.37 18.57
N ARG A 141 6.96 3.46 17.85
CA ARG A 141 7.21 2.01 17.94
C ARG A 141 8.68 1.69 17.69
N TYR A 142 9.27 2.32 16.67
CA TYR A 142 10.68 2.19 16.37
C TYR A 142 11.51 2.72 17.55
N GLN A 143 11.36 3.96 17.99
CA GLN A 143 12.17 4.54 19.08
C GLN A 143 12.12 3.72 20.39
N ASN A 144 10.95 3.18 20.73
CA ASN A 144 10.77 2.37 21.94
C ASN A 144 11.33 0.94 21.82
N ARG A 145 11.83 0.53 20.65
CA ARG A 145 12.46 -0.80 20.45
C ARG A 145 13.79 -0.96 21.20
N GLU A 146 14.43 0.15 21.54
CA GLU A 146 15.76 0.19 22.18
C GLU A 146 15.69 0.27 23.72
N SER A 147 14.47 0.23 24.29
CA SER A 147 14.23 0.19 25.75
C SER A 147 13.95 -1.25 26.21
#